data_AF-A0A6I4RBV9-F1
#
_entry.id   AF-A0A6I4RBV9-F1
#
_cell.length_a   1.000
_cell.length_b   1.000
_cell.length_c   1.000
_cell.angle_alpha   90.00
_cell.angle_beta   90.00
_cell.angle_gamma   90.00
#
_symmetry.space_group_name_H-M   'P 1'
#
loop_
_entity.id
_entity.type
_entity.pdbx_description
1 polymer ?
#
loop_
_entity_poly.entity_id
_entity_poly.type
_entity_poly.pdbx_seq_one_letter_code
_entity_poly.pdbx_strand_id
1 'polypeptide(L)'
;MSTRQMSRIVMLVALSIVLRAAFASFPNIKPISAIFLVSLSFLSFGESLAIMALTMLGSSILFGFGLIVFWQILSFALIMLIWRLLAVPFIRRKHLPLIGQSVGVGFIVFLYGFSISLPIAWQYGTNPILYWLNGLSFDVLHSVSTVLFYPIIYSIFRRYAPHEKMDA
;
A
#
# COMPACT_ATOMS: atom_id res chain seq x y z
N MET A 1 -15.50 -15.60 7.63
CA MET A 1 -14.80 -14.54 8.38
C MET A 1 -15.40 -14.46 9.79
N SER A 2 -14.57 -14.43 10.82
CA SER A 2 -15.00 -14.17 12.20
C SER A 2 -15.30 -12.68 12.40
N THR A 3 -16.21 -12.34 13.32
CA THR A 3 -16.52 -10.96 13.73
C THR A 3 -15.28 -10.18 14.15
N ARG A 4 -14.32 -10.83 14.82
CA ARG A 4 -13.03 -10.24 15.22
C ARG A 4 -12.12 -9.91 14.03
N GLN A 5 -12.17 -10.72 12.97
CA GLN A 5 -11.40 -10.44 11.74
C GLN A 5 -12.00 -9.25 11.00
N MET A 6 -13.32 -9.20 10.89
CA MET A 6 -14.05 -8.11 10.24
C MET A 6 -13.82 -6.79 10.98
N SER A 7 -13.92 -6.76 12.32
CA SER A 7 -13.67 -5.55 13.09
C SER A 7 -12.24 -5.03 12.92
N ARG A 8 -11.24 -5.91 12.90
CA ARG A 8 -9.84 -5.53 12.65
C ARG A 8 -9.65 -4.90 11.26
N ILE A 9 -10.24 -5.48 10.22
CA ILE A 9 -10.19 -4.92 8.86
C ILE A 9 -10.82 -3.53 8.84
N VAL A 10 -12.02 -3.38 9.42
CA VAL A 10 -12.73 -2.10 9.46
C VAL A 10 -11.91 -1.05 10.22
N MET A 11 -11.30 -1.39 11.35
CA MET A 11 -10.42 -0.46 12.09
C MET A 11 -9.21 -0.03 11.26
N LEU A 12 -8.56 -0.97 10.55
CA LEU A 12 -7.42 -0.65 9.68
C LEU A 12 -7.82 0.19 8.47
N VAL A 13 -9.01 -0.06 7.89
CA VAL A 13 -9.58 0.76 6.81
C VAL A 13 -9.85 2.18 7.32
N ALA A 14 -10.54 2.33 8.45
CA ALA A 14 -10.83 3.64 9.04
C ALA A 14 -9.55 4.41 9.34
N LEU A 15 -8.56 3.76 9.96
CA LEU A 15 -7.24 4.34 10.22
C LEU A 15 -6.56 4.79 8.91
N SER A 16 -6.59 3.97 7.88
CA SER A 16 -5.97 4.28 6.59
C SER A 16 -6.65 5.45 5.89
N ILE A 17 -7.99 5.56 5.97
CA ILE A 17 -8.74 6.70 5.43
C ILE A 17 -8.37 7.98 6.17
N VAL A 18 -8.36 7.95 7.51
CA VAL A 18 -7.99 9.12 8.34
C VAL A 18 -6.55 9.55 8.06
N LEU A 19 -5.60 8.61 7.97
CA LEU A 19 -4.22 8.92 7.63
C LEU A 19 -4.10 9.52 6.22
N ARG A 20 -4.83 8.99 5.23
CA ARG A 20 -4.85 9.61 3.90
C ARG A 20 -5.38 11.04 3.95
N ALA A 21 -6.37 11.32 4.80
CA ALA A 21 -6.91 12.65 4.97
C ALA A 21 -5.98 13.60 5.72
N ALA A 22 -5.37 13.16 6.82
CA ALA A 22 -4.43 13.94 7.60
C ALA A 22 -3.19 14.33 6.78
N PHE A 23 -2.76 13.47 5.86
CA PHE A 23 -1.61 13.72 4.99
C PHE A 23 -1.99 14.32 3.62
N ALA A 24 -3.27 14.66 3.39
CA ALA A 24 -3.72 15.21 2.11
C ALA A 24 -3.06 16.55 1.76
N SER A 25 -2.70 17.34 2.76
CA SER A 25 -2.00 18.63 2.58
C SER A 25 -0.53 18.47 2.16
N PHE A 26 0.06 17.27 2.32
CA PHE A 26 1.44 17.01 1.94
C PHE A 26 1.52 16.42 0.53
N PRO A 27 2.43 16.91 -0.33
CA PRO A 27 2.57 16.38 -1.68
C PRO A 27 3.08 14.93 -1.66
N ASN A 28 2.20 13.98 -1.96
CA ASN A 28 2.47 12.54 -2.12
C ASN A 28 3.21 11.83 -0.96
N ILE A 29 3.20 12.41 0.24
CA ILE A 29 3.59 11.72 1.47
C ILE A 29 2.39 10.90 1.94
N LYS A 30 2.39 9.59 1.67
CA LYS A 30 1.20 8.73 1.88
C LYS A 30 1.56 7.47 2.68
N PRO A 31 1.39 7.47 4.02
CA PRO A 31 1.71 6.32 4.86
C PRO A 31 0.79 5.10 4.60
N ILE A 32 -0.32 5.28 3.88
CA ILE A 32 -1.28 4.20 3.58
C ILE A 32 -0.67 3.02 2.83
N SER A 33 0.30 3.28 1.93
CA SER A 33 0.95 2.21 1.17
C SER A 33 1.80 1.31 2.06
N ALA A 34 2.39 1.87 3.12
CA ALA A 34 3.09 1.09 4.14
C ALA A 34 2.11 0.16 4.87
N ILE A 35 0.90 0.63 5.21
CA ILE A 35 -0.12 -0.20 5.86
C ILE A 35 -0.51 -1.38 4.97
N PHE A 36 -0.75 -1.16 3.68
CA PHE A 36 -1.10 -2.24 2.76
C PHE A 36 0.01 -3.30 2.66
N LEU A 37 1.27 -2.88 2.54
CA LEU A 37 2.38 -3.81 2.37
C LEU A 37 2.78 -4.51 3.68
N VAL A 38 2.68 -3.84 4.82
CA VAL A 38 2.85 -4.47 6.14
C VAL A 38 1.72 -5.47 6.41
N SER A 39 0.48 -5.15 6.04
CA SER A 39 -0.66 -6.04 6.29
C SER A 39 -0.48 -7.42 5.66
N LEU A 40 0.22 -7.52 4.52
CA LEU A 40 0.56 -8.79 3.86
C LEU A 40 1.47 -9.71 4.69
N SER A 41 2.25 -9.14 5.62
CA SER A 41 3.12 -9.91 6.51
C SER A 41 2.34 -10.54 7.68
N PHE A 42 1.22 -9.93 8.09
CA PHE A 42 0.47 -10.32 9.29
C PHE A 42 -0.92 -10.92 9.02
N LEU A 43 -1.51 -10.60 7.87
CA LEU A 43 -2.87 -10.99 7.48
C LEU A 43 -2.84 -11.89 6.23
N SER A 44 -3.98 -12.50 5.92
CA SER A 44 -4.13 -13.19 4.64
C SER A 44 -4.15 -12.19 3.48
N PHE A 45 -3.85 -12.68 2.27
CA PHE A 45 -3.88 -11.86 1.07
C PHE A 45 -5.26 -11.24 0.83
N GLY A 46 -6.33 -12.01 1.02
CA GLY A 46 -7.70 -11.54 0.86
C GLY A 46 -8.07 -10.42 1.84
N GLU A 47 -7.69 -10.56 3.12
CA GLU A 47 -7.92 -9.51 4.12
C GLU A 47 -7.13 -8.23 3.77
N SER A 48 -5.88 -8.38 3.33
CA SER A 48 -5.02 -7.24 2.95
C SER A 48 -5.56 -6.51 1.72
N LEU A 49 -6.01 -7.25 0.70
CA LEU A 49 -6.68 -6.68 -0.48
C LEU A 49 -7.99 -6.00 -0.10
N ALA A 50 -8.78 -6.56 0.82
CA ALA A 50 -10.00 -5.93 1.29
C ALA A 50 -9.71 -4.59 1.99
N ILE A 51 -8.68 -4.52 2.85
CA ILE A 51 -8.25 -3.27 3.49
C ILE A 51 -7.89 -2.23 2.42
N MET A 52 -7.09 -2.61 1.42
CA MET A 52 -6.67 -1.73 0.34
C MET A 52 -7.88 -1.24 -0.48
N ALA A 53 -8.72 -2.14 -0.97
CA ALA A 53 -9.85 -1.79 -1.82
C ALA A 53 -10.87 -0.90 -1.09
N LEU A 54 -11.23 -1.24 0.15
CA LEU A 54 -12.16 -0.45 0.96
C LEU A 54 -11.57 0.92 1.32
N THR A 55 -10.26 1.01 1.59
CA THR A 55 -9.60 2.29 1.83
C THR A 55 -9.62 3.17 0.59
N MET A 56 -9.33 2.60 -0.58
CA MET A 56 -9.33 3.34 -1.84
C MET A 56 -10.74 3.83 -2.19
N LEU A 57 -11.76 2.97 -2.09
CA LEU A 57 -13.14 3.36 -2.32
C LEU A 57 -13.61 4.41 -1.30
N GLY A 58 -13.43 4.16 0.00
CA GLY A 58 -13.91 5.03 1.07
C GLY A 58 -13.24 6.40 1.06
N SER A 59 -11.93 6.46 0.86
CA SER A 59 -11.23 7.74 0.76
C SER A 59 -11.55 8.50 -0.52
N SER A 60 -11.90 7.82 -1.61
CA SER A 60 -12.27 8.49 -2.86
C SER A 60 -13.60 9.22 -2.77
N ILE A 61 -14.46 8.88 -1.81
CA ILE A 61 -15.66 9.68 -1.51
C ILE A 61 -15.26 11.08 -1.01
N LEU A 62 -14.12 11.20 -0.31
CA LEU A 62 -13.61 12.47 0.21
C LEU A 62 -12.77 13.25 -0.82
N PHE A 63 -11.97 12.55 -1.63
CA PHE A 63 -10.99 13.15 -2.54
C PHE A 63 -11.45 13.26 -4.00
N GLY A 64 -12.66 12.81 -4.31
CA GLY A 64 -13.19 12.75 -5.67
C GLY A 64 -13.24 11.31 -6.18
N PHE A 65 -14.43 10.88 -6.57
CA PHE A 65 -14.71 9.54 -7.07
C PHE A 65 -14.66 9.54 -8.61
N GLY A 66 -14.07 8.51 -9.21
CA GLY A 66 -13.98 8.39 -10.66
C GLY A 66 -13.21 7.15 -11.12
N LEU A 67 -13.05 7.00 -12.45
CA LEU A 67 -12.37 5.84 -13.05
C LEU A 67 -10.91 5.68 -12.56
N ILE A 68 -10.27 6.78 -12.15
CA ILE A 68 -8.94 6.78 -11.54
C ILE A 68 -8.87 5.85 -10.32
N VAL A 69 -9.96 5.76 -9.54
CA VAL A 69 -10.02 4.90 -8.34
C VAL A 69 -9.91 3.42 -8.73
N PHE A 70 -10.52 3.04 -9.85
CA PHE A 70 -10.41 1.67 -10.38
C PHE A 70 -8.96 1.34 -10.74
N TRP A 71 -8.28 2.26 -11.45
CA TRP A 71 -6.86 2.11 -11.76
C TRP A 71 -5.99 2.05 -10.51
N GLN A 72 -6.31 2.86 -9.48
CA GLN A 72 -5.62 2.80 -8.21
C GLN A 72 -5.73 1.44 -7.54
N ILE A 73 -6.94 0.87 -7.48
CA ILE A 73 -7.17 -0.46 -6.89
C ILE A 73 -6.44 -1.54 -7.68
N LEU A 74 -6.51 -1.49 -9.01
CA LEU A 74 -5.84 -2.46 -9.90
C LEU A 74 -4.32 -2.41 -9.74
N SER A 75 -3.73 -1.21 -9.81
CA SER A 75 -2.30 -0.99 -9.64
C SER A 75 -1.83 -1.40 -8.24
N PHE A 76 -2.59 -1.08 -7.19
CA PHE A 76 -2.26 -1.52 -5.83
C PHE A 76 -2.35 -3.04 -5.67
N ALA A 77 -3.37 -3.68 -6.23
CA ALA A 77 -3.51 -5.13 -6.19
C ALA A 77 -2.31 -5.84 -6.87
N LEU A 78 -1.85 -5.31 -8.01
CA LEU A 78 -0.68 -5.81 -8.72
C LEU A 78 0.59 -5.72 -7.86
N ILE A 79 0.89 -4.55 -7.31
CA ILE A 79 2.10 -4.39 -6.49
C ILE A 79 2.06 -5.20 -5.19
N MET A 80 0.87 -5.35 -4.58
CA MET A 80 0.67 -6.17 -3.40
C MET A 80 0.88 -7.65 -3.70
N LEU A 81 0.46 -8.11 -4.88
CA LEU A 81 0.73 -9.47 -5.34
C LEU A 81 2.23 -9.70 -5.54
N ILE A 82 2.92 -8.77 -6.21
CA ILE A 82 4.38 -8.84 -6.43
C ILE A 82 5.11 -8.91 -5.08
N TRP A 83 4.79 -8.01 -4.15
CA TRP A 83 5.39 -8.01 -2.82
C TRP A 83 5.11 -9.30 -2.04
N ARG A 84 3.89 -9.83 -2.14
CA ARG A 84 3.52 -11.09 -1.51
C ARG A 84 4.34 -12.27 -2.04
N LEU A 85 4.62 -12.31 -3.34
CA LEU A 85 5.38 -13.41 -3.94
C LEU A 85 6.88 -13.28 -3.67
N LEU A 86 7.41 -12.05 -3.75
CA LEU A 86 8.85 -11.81 -3.72
C LEU A 86 9.42 -11.56 -2.32
N ALA A 87 8.68 -10.93 -1.41
CA ALA A 87 9.23 -10.51 -0.12
C ALA A 87 8.65 -11.29 1.06
N VAL A 88 7.33 -11.53 1.10
CA VAL A 88 6.68 -12.19 2.25
C VAL A 88 7.28 -13.56 2.61
N PRO A 89 7.68 -14.45 1.66
CA PRO A 89 8.31 -15.71 2.01
C PRO A 89 9.65 -15.54 2.74
N PHE A 90 10.46 -14.56 2.32
CA PHE A 90 11.75 -14.25 2.94
C PHE A 90 11.59 -13.55 4.28
N ILE A 91 10.55 -12.72 4.43
CA ILE A 91 10.20 -12.05 5.69
C ILE A 91 9.79 -13.09 6.74
N ARG A 92 8.93 -14.06 6.37
CA ARG A 92 8.46 -15.11 7.28
C ARG A 92 9.59 -16.02 7.74
N ARG A 93 10.54 -16.33 6.85
CA ARG A 93 11.74 -17.10 7.17
C ARG A 93 12.84 -16.28 7.88
N LYS A 94 12.56 -15.02 8.25
CA LYS A 94 13.51 -14.08 8.90
C LYS A 94 14.81 -13.85 8.10
N HIS A 95 14.83 -14.13 6.81
CA HIS A 95 15.99 -13.90 5.94
C HIS A 95 16.09 -12.45 5.45
N LEU A 96 15.02 -11.65 5.58
CA LEU A 96 15.01 -10.26 5.16
C LEU A 96 14.94 -9.33 6.38
N PRO A 97 16.03 -8.59 6.72
CA PRO A 97 16.02 -7.67 7.85
C PRO A 97 15.07 -6.49 7.59
N LEU A 98 14.60 -5.84 8.66
CA LEU A 98 13.61 -4.75 8.57
C LEU A 98 14.06 -3.60 7.66
N ILE A 99 15.36 -3.29 7.64
CA ILE A 99 15.95 -2.28 6.75
C ILE A 99 15.80 -2.73 5.29
N GLY A 100 16.11 -3.99 4.98
CA GLY A 100 15.93 -4.56 3.64
C GLY A 100 14.47 -4.61 3.21
N GLN A 101 13.54 -4.88 4.13
CA GLN A 101 12.11 -4.79 3.86
C GLN A 101 11.69 -3.36 3.51
N SER A 102 12.17 -2.37 4.27
CA SER A 102 11.82 -0.96 4.07
C SER A 102 12.29 -0.47 2.70
N VAL A 103 13.54 -0.77 2.32
CA VAL A 103 14.08 -0.44 0.99
C VAL A 103 13.31 -1.16 -0.13
N GLY A 104 13.01 -2.45 0.05
CA GLY A 104 12.24 -3.23 -0.91
C GLY A 104 10.83 -2.67 -1.13
N VAL A 105 10.17 -2.23 -0.06
CA VAL A 105 8.86 -1.56 -0.15
C VAL A 105 8.96 -0.24 -0.91
N GLY A 106 10.01 0.54 -0.69
CA GLY A 106 10.27 1.76 -1.47
C GLY A 106 10.31 1.47 -2.97
N PHE A 107 11.03 0.42 -3.38
CA PHE A 107 11.12 0.02 -4.78
C PHE A 107 9.76 -0.42 -5.35
N ILE A 108 9.00 -1.21 -4.60
CA ILE A 108 7.65 -1.63 -5.02
C ILE A 108 6.68 -0.45 -5.15
N VAL A 109 6.75 0.52 -4.24
CA VAL A 109 5.90 1.73 -4.33
C VAL A 109 6.33 2.64 -5.49
N PHE A 110 7.62 2.69 -5.81
CA PHE A 110 8.06 3.38 -7.02
C PHE A 110 7.51 2.70 -8.29
N LEU A 111 7.53 1.35 -8.35
CA LEU A 111 6.89 0.60 -9.43
C LEU A 111 5.38 0.83 -9.49
N TYR A 112 4.73 1.08 -8.36
CA TYR A 112 3.31 1.45 -8.34
C TYR A 112 3.07 2.74 -9.14
N GLY A 113 3.90 3.77 -8.95
CA GLY A 113 3.82 5.05 -9.67
C GLY A 113 3.89 4.88 -11.19
N PHE A 114 4.79 4.02 -11.66
CA PHE A 114 4.83 3.61 -13.05
C PHE A 114 3.55 2.85 -13.46
N SER A 115 3.12 1.86 -12.67
CA SER A 115 1.97 1.01 -13.00
C SER A 115 0.64 1.75 -13.08
N ILE A 116 0.46 2.82 -12.30
CA ILE A 116 -0.75 3.64 -12.31
C ILE A 116 -0.69 4.72 -13.40
N SER A 117 0.50 5.20 -13.75
CA SER A 117 0.69 6.19 -14.80
C SER A 117 0.24 5.69 -16.18
N LEU A 118 0.45 4.41 -16.49
CA LEU A 118 0.07 3.80 -17.77
C LEU A 118 -1.45 3.85 -18.06
N PRO A 119 -2.34 3.29 -17.21
CA PRO A 119 -3.76 3.31 -17.47
C PRO A 119 -4.37 4.72 -17.40
N ILE A 120 -3.81 5.61 -16.57
CA ILE A 120 -4.25 7.01 -16.52
C ILE A 120 -3.88 7.73 -17.81
N ALA A 121 -2.65 7.57 -18.30
CA ALA A 121 -2.23 8.19 -19.56
C ALA A 121 -3.10 7.72 -20.73
N TRP A 122 -3.43 6.42 -20.77
CA TRP A 122 -4.37 5.86 -21.73
C TRP A 122 -5.76 6.47 -21.61
N GLN A 123 -6.31 6.58 -20.39
CA GLN A 123 -7.63 7.18 -20.14
C GLN A 123 -7.73 8.62 -20.66
N TYR A 124 -6.66 9.41 -20.56
CA TYR A 124 -6.63 10.80 -21.01
C TYR A 124 -6.05 11.00 -22.43
N GLY A 125 -5.71 9.91 -23.14
CA GLY A 125 -5.15 9.98 -24.50
C GLY A 125 -3.79 10.66 -24.58
N THR A 126 -3.01 10.63 -23.50
CA THR A 126 -1.68 11.26 -23.41
C THR A 126 -0.56 10.24 -23.62
N ASN A 127 0.64 10.70 -23.98
CA ASN A 127 1.80 9.80 -24.11
C ASN A 127 2.16 9.20 -22.73
N PRO A 128 2.13 7.86 -22.55
CA PRO A 128 2.36 7.24 -21.25
C PRO A 128 3.74 7.51 -20.63
N ILE A 129 4.77 7.63 -21.48
CA ILE A 129 6.14 7.88 -21.04
C ILE A 129 6.24 9.33 -20.53
N LEU A 130 5.74 10.30 -21.28
CA LEU A 130 5.76 11.71 -20.86
C LEU A 130 4.92 11.93 -19.60
N TYR A 131 3.77 11.27 -19.49
CA TYR A 131 2.93 11.36 -18.29
C TYR A 131 3.69 10.84 -17.05
N TRP A 132 4.31 9.66 -17.16
CA TRP A 132 5.10 9.08 -16.08
C TRP A 132 6.33 9.93 -15.73
N LEU A 133 7.06 10.45 -16.74
CA LEU A 133 8.23 11.30 -16.51
C LEU A 133 7.88 12.57 -15.71
N ASN A 134 6.70 13.16 -15.94
CA ASN A 134 6.22 14.29 -15.16
C ASN A 134 5.81 13.90 -13.73
N GLY A 135 5.41 12.65 -13.50
CA GLY A 135 5.05 12.10 -12.20
C GLY A 135 6.22 11.62 -11.35
N LEU A 136 7.43 11.51 -11.92
CA LEU A 136 8.60 10.91 -11.26
C LEU A 136 8.93 11.53 -9.89
N SER A 137 8.87 12.85 -9.78
CA SER A 137 9.16 13.54 -8.50
C SER A 137 8.19 13.12 -7.41
N PHE A 138 6.92 12.95 -7.75
CA PHE A 138 5.88 12.48 -6.84
C PHE A 138 6.05 11.00 -6.49
N ASP A 139 6.42 10.16 -7.46
CA ASP A 139 6.68 8.74 -7.24
C ASP A 139 7.87 8.51 -6.30
N VAL A 140 8.93 9.33 -6.43
CA VAL A 140 10.09 9.30 -5.53
C VAL A 140 9.68 9.73 -4.12
N LEU A 141 8.91 10.82 -3.98
CA LEU A 141 8.42 11.26 -2.66
C LEU A 141 7.53 10.21 -1.99
N HIS A 142 6.67 9.54 -2.75
CA HIS A 142 5.83 8.45 -2.26
C HIS A 142 6.68 7.25 -1.85
N SER A 143 7.67 6.87 -2.66
CA SER A 143 8.61 5.79 -2.33
C SER A 143 9.37 6.09 -1.03
N VAL A 144 10.02 7.25 -0.93
CA VAL A 144 10.80 7.66 0.26
C VAL A 144 9.94 7.74 1.50
N SER A 145 8.75 8.35 1.42
CA SER A 145 7.84 8.40 2.56
C SER A 145 7.44 6.99 3.02
N THR A 146 7.18 6.07 2.09
CA THR A 146 6.84 4.69 2.46
C THR A 146 8.00 3.96 3.13
N VAL A 147 9.25 4.16 2.67
CA VAL A 147 10.45 3.60 3.33
C VAL A 147 10.53 4.07 4.79
N LEU A 148 10.25 5.34 5.06
CA LEU A 148 10.30 5.92 6.40
C LEU A 148 9.16 5.41 7.31
N PHE A 149 7.95 5.29 6.78
CA PHE A 149 6.79 4.84 7.57
C PHE A 149 6.74 3.32 7.77
N TYR A 150 7.31 2.53 6.86
CA TYR A 150 7.28 1.06 6.94
C TYR A 150 7.72 0.49 8.30
N PRO A 151 8.91 0.83 8.86
CA PRO A 151 9.35 0.27 10.13
C PRO A 151 8.45 0.68 11.31
N ILE A 152 7.91 1.91 11.26
CA ILE A 152 6.99 2.42 12.29
C ILE A 152 5.70 1.59 12.27
N ILE A 153 5.07 1.43 11.10
CA ILE A 153 3.84 0.65 10.95
C ILE A 153 4.09 -0.83 11.26
N TYR A 154 5.23 -1.40 10.84
CA TYR A 154 5.61 -2.77 11.17
C TYR A 154 5.71 -3.00 12.68
N SER A 155 6.31 -2.06 13.42
CA SER A 155 6.43 -2.15 14.89
C SER A 155 5.06 -2.13 15.58
N ILE A 156 4.14 -1.30 15.09
CA ILE A 156 2.76 -1.23 15.58
C ILE A 156 2.06 -2.56 15.33
N PHE A 157 2.08 -3.06 14.09
CA PHE A 157 1.46 -4.33 13.74
C PHE A 157 2.02 -5.51 14.54
N ARG A 158 3.34 -5.57 14.76
CA ARG A 158 3.98 -6.60 15.57
C ARG A 158 3.49 -6.60 17.03
N ARG A 159 3.13 -5.44 17.59
CA ARG A 159 2.60 -5.33 18.96
C ARG A 159 1.17 -5.85 19.07
N TYR A 160 0.37 -5.69 18.00
CA TYR A 160 -1.06 -6.05 17.99
C TYR A 160 -1.36 -7.41 17.35
N ALA A 161 -0.42 -7.99 16.60
CA ALA A 161 -0.49 -9.37 16.15
C ALA A 161 0.12 -10.26 17.25
N PRO A 162 -0.68 -10.92 18.10
CA PRO A 162 -0.14 -11.91 19.02
C PRO A 162 0.52 -13.00 18.18
N HIS A 163 1.51 -13.69 18.76
CA HIS A 163 2.40 -14.73 18.23
C HIS A 163 1.78 -15.93 17.46
N GLU A 164 0.58 -15.83 16.90
CA GLU A 164 -0.23 -16.97 16.53
C GLU A 164 0.09 -17.59 15.15
N LYS A 165 0.88 -16.94 14.27
CA LYS A 165 1.15 -17.46 12.91
C LYS A 165 2.50 -17.06 12.29
N MET A 166 3.54 -16.89 13.09
CA MET A 166 4.90 -16.76 12.53
C MET A 166 5.64 -18.10 12.39
N ASP A 167 5.08 -19.19 12.93
CA ASP A 167 5.71 -20.51 13.00
C ASP A 167 4.90 -21.61 12.29
N ALA A 168 4.17 -21.27 11.22
CA ALA A 168 3.48 -22.24 10.35
C ALA A 168 3.85 -22.05 8.87
#